data_AF-A0A665VC85-F1
#
_entry.id   AF-A0A665VC85-F1
#
_cell.length_a   1.000
_cell.length_b   1.000
_cell.length_c   1.000
_cell.angle_alpha   90.00
_cell.angle_beta   90.00
_cell.angle_gamma   90.00
#
_symmetry.space_group_name_H-M   'P 1'
#
loop_
_entity.id
_entity.type
_entity.pdbx_description
1 polymer ?
#
loop_
_entity_poly.entity_id
_entity_poly.type
_entity_poly.pdbx_seq_one_letter_code
_entity_poly.pdbx_strand_id
1 'polypeptide(L)'
;LKPQRILLLFSRSGLIIYLKVIVVDCKREAFSLQPFNGMALKKWDGNSEDRTLYDLANFLKTIALSGIEDVRAVLENYALEDDPIEAFKRRQAQLAQEEEQRLAELYSRKNRDFLSVLSPHGSGAPNSSEP
;
A
#
# COMPACT_ATOMS: atom_id res chain seq x y z
N LEU A 1 -8.73 -25.90 21.26
CA LEU A 1 -8.54 -25.14 20.01
C LEU A 1 -8.90 -26.05 18.84
N LYS A 2 -9.91 -25.71 18.04
CA LYS A 2 -10.29 -26.55 16.88
C LYS A 2 -9.28 -26.31 15.74
N PRO A 3 -8.71 -27.36 15.14
CA PRO A 3 -7.82 -27.22 14.01
C PRO A 3 -8.65 -26.74 12.82
N GLN A 4 -8.40 -25.51 12.34
CA GLN A 4 -9.00 -25.04 11.10
C GLN A 4 -8.32 -25.77 9.94
N ARG A 5 -8.94 -26.87 9.51
CA ARG A 5 -8.62 -27.53 8.24
C ARG A 5 -9.09 -26.60 7.13
N ILE A 6 -8.14 -26.03 6.39
CA ILE A 6 -8.38 -25.37 5.09
C ILE A 6 -9.02 -26.42 4.18
N LEU A 7 -10.33 -26.32 4.03
CA LEU A 7 -11.15 -27.21 3.22
C LEU A 7 -11.07 -26.72 1.78
N LEU A 8 -10.13 -27.27 1.00
CA LEU A 8 -10.16 -27.18 -0.46
C LEU A 8 -11.35 -28.01 -0.95
N LEU A 9 -12.53 -27.38 -1.03
CA LEU A 9 -13.71 -27.99 -1.63
C LEU A 9 -13.50 -28.05 -3.15
N PHE A 10 -13.20 -29.23 -3.69
CA PHE A 10 -13.39 -29.51 -5.11
C PHE A 10 -14.87 -29.81 -5.35
N SER A 11 -15.65 -28.82 -5.78
CA SER A 11 -16.98 -29.07 -6.32
C SER A 11 -16.86 -29.60 -7.75
N ARG A 12 -17.52 -30.73 -8.04
CA ARG A 12 -17.55 -31.42 -9.35
C ARG A 12 -18.30 -30.66 -10.46
N SER A 13 -18.70 -29.43 -10.21
CA SER A 13 -19.34 -28.54 -11.18
C SER A 13 -18.63 -27.19 -11.15
N GLY A 14 -17.70 -27.00 -12.10
CA GLY A 14 -17.26 -25.70 -12.61
C GLY A 14 -16.84 -24.63 -11.59
N LEU A 15 -15.52 -24.53 -11.40
CA LEU A 15 -14.80 -23.29 -11.07
C LEU A 15 -15.21 -22.59 -9.77
N ILE A 16 -14.62 -22.99 -8.64
CA ILE A 16 -14.67 -22.17 -7.44
C ILE A 16 -13.58 -21.09 -7.51
N ILE A 17 -13.93 -19.96 -8.11
CA ILE A 17 -13.18 -18.70 -8.06
C ILE A 17 -13.42 -18.04 -6.70
N TYR A 18 -12.67 -18.45 -5.68
CA TYR A 18 -12.73 -17.80 -4.37
C TYR A 18 -12.12 -16.39 -4.44
N LEU A 19 -12.95 -15.35 -4.28
CA LEU A 19 -12.57 -13.93 -4.31
C LEU A 19 -11.59 -13.50 -3.20
N LYS A 20 -11.33 -14.37 -2.22
CA LYS A 20 -10.51 -14.08 -1.03
C LYS A 20 -9.39 -15.12 -0.81
N VAL A 21 -8.99 -15.82 -1.86
CA VAL A 21 -7.91 -16.81 -1.80
C VAL A 21 -6.68 -16.26 -2.53
N ILE A 22 -5.54 -16.31 -1.85
CA ILE A 22 -4.23 -15.98 -2.40
C ILE A 22 -3.35 -17.23 -2.25
N VAL A 23 -2.81 -17.72 -3.36
CA VAL A 23 -1.82 -18.80 -3.41
C VAL A 23 -0.46 -18.17 -3.59
N VAL A 24 0.47 -18.50 -2.69
CA VAL A 24 1.84 -17.99 -2.74
C VAL A 24 2.77 -19.17 -3.00
N ASP A 25 3.53 -19.10 -4.09
CA ASP A 25 4.51 -20.14 -4.45
C ASP A 25 5.74 -19.50 -5.12
N CYS A 26 6.85 -20.22 -5.18
CA CYS A 26 8.03 -19.81 -5.95
C CYS A 26 7.91 -20.15 -7.44
N LYS A 27 6.93 -20.99 -7.82
CA LYS A 27 6.73 -21.54 -9.16
C LYS A 27 5.37 -21.14 -9.71
N ARG A 28 5.35 -20.59 -10.94
CA ARG A 28 4.08 -20.19 -11.58
C ARG A 28 3.17 -21.38 -11.89
N GLU A 29 3.75 -22.57 -12.08
CA GLU A 29 3.01 -23.79 -12.40
C GLU A 29 2.11 -24.24 -11.24
N ALA A 30 2.47 -23.90 -9.99
CA ALA A 30 1.76 -24.29 -8.78
C ALA A 30 0.33 -23.75 -8.70
N PHE A 31 0.07 -22.64 -9.40
CA PHE A 31 -1.24 -22.00 -9.46
C PHE A 31 -1.80 -21.91 -10.89
N SER A 32 -1.33 -22.78 -11.79
CA SER A 32 -1.81 -22.87 -13.18
C SER A 32 -3.33 -23.08 -13.31
N LEU A 33 -3.95 -23.76 -12.34
CA LEU A 33 -5.41 -23.98 -12.29
C LEU A 33 -6.20 -22.76 -11.79
N GLN A 34 -5.53 -21.77 -11.22
CA GLN A 34 -6.12 -20.53 -10.69
C GLN A 34 -5.15 -19.35 -10.86
N PRO A 35 -4.82 -18.98 -12.11
CA PRO A 35 -3.74 -18.03 -12.40
C PRO A 35 -3.94 -16.64 -11.76
N PHE A 36 -5.20 -16.24 -11.56
CA PHE A 36 -5.57 -14.95 -10.96
C PHE A 36 -5.47 -14.92 -9.43
N ASN A 37 -5.39 -16.07 -8.78
CA ASN A 37 -5.23 -16.18 -7.33
C ASN A 37 -3.77 -16.39 -6.92
N GLY A 38 -2.86 -16.56 -7.88
CA GLY A 38 -1.46 -16.89 -7.62
C GLY A 38 -0.55 -15.68 -7.57
N MET A 39 0.38 -15.69 -6.63
CA MET A 39 1.49 -14.76 -6.56
C MET A 39 2.80 -15.54 -6.52
N ALA A 40 3.63 -15.34 -7.54
CA ALA A 40 4.95 -15.95 -7.60
C ALA A 40 5.96 -15.09 -6.83
N LEU A 41 6.69 -15.71 -5.90
CA LEU A 41 7.79 -15.09 -5.19
C LEU A 41 9.13 -15.57 -5.75
N LYS A 42 10.16 -14.73 -5.58
CA LYS A 42 11.53 -15.16 -5.82
C LYS A 42 11.87 -16.32 -4.86
N LYS A 43 12.49 -17.37 -5.40
CA LYS A 43 13.00 -18.47 -4.59
C LYS A 43 14.04 -17.93 -3.61
N TRP A 44 13.89 -18.27 -2.33
CA TRP A 44 14.90 -17.97 -1.32
C TRP A 44 16.24 -18.65 -1.66
N ASP A 45 17.32 -17.87 -1.60
CA ASP A 45 18.67 -18.29 -1.95
C ASP A 45 19.52 -18.71 -0.75
N GLY A 46 18.96 -18.65 0.47
CA GLY A 46 19.66 -18.95 1.71
C GLY A 46 20.17 -17.71 2.45
N ASN A 47 19.95 -16.51 1.93
CA ASN A 47 20.37 -15.27 2.58
C ASN A 47 19.59 -15.05 3.90
N SER A 48 20.32 -14.85 5.02
CA SER A 48 19.74 -14.57 6.33
C SER A 48 19.19 -13.15 6.47
N GLU A 49 19.66 -12.22 5.63
CA GLU A 49 19.17 -10.85 5.56
C GLU A 49 17.93 -10.72 4.66
N ASP A 50 17.43 -11.83 4.09
CA ASP A 50 16.20 -11.83 3.30
C ASP A 50 15.01 -11.42 4.17
N ARG A 51 14.29 -10.39 3.72
CA ARG A 51 13.07 -9.89 4.38
C ARG A 51 11.82 -10.13 3.54
N THR A 52 11.91 -10.94 2.48
CA THR A 52 10.83 -11.16 1.51
C THR A 52 9.57 -11.68 2.20
N LEU A 53 9.70 -12.63 3.15
CA LEU A 53 8.55 -13.15 3.90
C LEU A 53 7.95 -12.14 4.88
N TYR A 54 8.78 -11.25 5.44
CA TYR A 54 8.31 -10.17 6.30
C TYR A 54 7.52 -9.13 5.49
N ASP A 55 8.05 -8.75 4.33
CA ASP A 55 7.40 -7.81 3.42
C ASP A 55 6.11 -8.41 2.83
N LEU A 56 6.11 -9.71 2.51
CA LEU A 56 4.90 -10.47 2.16
C LEU A 56 3.84 -10.41 3.26
N ALA A 57 4.23 -10.60 4.52
CA ALA A 57 3.28 -10.54 5.63
C ALA A 57 2.63 -9.16 5.75
N ASN A 58 3.41 -8.09 5.56
CA ASN A 58 2.89 -6.72 5.52
C ASN A 58 1.96 -6.48 4.34
N PHE A 59 2.29 -7.02 3.17
CA PHE A 59 1.41 -6.98 1.98
C PHE A 59 0.06 -7.65 2.26
N LEU A 60 0.07 -8.89 2.75
CA LEU A 60 -1.15 -9.63 3.07
C LEU A 60 -1.98 -8.94 4.16
N LYS A 61 -1.31 -8.39 5.19
CA LYS A 61 -1.96 -7.60 6.24
C LYS A 61 -2.63 -6.36 5.66
N THR A 62 -1.98 -5.68 4.73
CA THR A 62 -2.54 -4.50 4.06
C THR A 62 -3.81 -4.87 3.30
N ILE A 63 -3.77 -5.91 2.46
CA ILE A 63 -4.95 -6.40 1.74
C ILE A 63 -6.11 -6.74 2.70
N ALA A 64 -5.80 -7.43 3.79
CA ALA A 64 -6.79 -7.82 4.79
C ALA A 64 -7.46 -6.61 5.49
N LEU A 65 -6.70 -5.53 5.70
CA LEU A 65 -7.18 -4.31 6.36
C LEU A 65 -7.83 -3.32 5.38
N SER A 66 -7.47 -3.37 4.10
CA SER A 66 -8.00 -2.46 3.06
C SER A 66 -9.48 -2.70 2.72
N GLY A 67 -10.11 -3.75 3.24
CA GLY A 67 -11.54 -4.02 3.02
C GLY A 67 -11.86 -4.47 1.59
N ILE A 68 -10.87 -4.99 0.87
CA ILE A 68 -11.01 -5.37 -0.54
C ILE A 68 -11.91 -6.59 -0.65
N GLU A 69 -12.97 -6.51 -1.47
CA GLU A 69 -13.91 -7.61 -1.64
C GLU A 69 -13.34 -8.75 -2.49
N ASP A 70 -12.60 -8.40 -3.54
CA ASP A 70 -11.95 -9.30 -4.49
C ASP A 70 -10.44 -9.05 -4.55
N VAL A 71 -9.65 -9.99 -4.03
CA VAL A 71 -8.19 -9.88 -3.97
C VAL A 71 -7.53 -10.00 -5.35
N ARG A 72 -8.24 -10.54 -6.35
CA ARG A 72 -7.69 -10.77 -7.69
C ARG A 72 -7.34 -9.47 -8.40
N ALA A 73 -8.15 -8.42 -8.23
CA ALA A 73 -7.87 -7.10 -8.80
C ALA A 73 -6.54 -6.53 -8.27
N VAL A 74 -6.21 -6.80 -7.01
CA VAL A 74 -4.91 -6.43 -6.44
C VAL A 74 -3.81 -7.27 -7.06
N LEU A 75 -3.98 -8.60 -7.06
CA LEU A 75 -2.98 -9.52 -7.60
C LEU A 75 -2.68 -9.26 -9.08
N GLU A 76 -3.68 -8.95 -9.91
CA GLU A 76 -3.51 -8.60 -11.32
C GLU A 76 -2.63 -7.37 -11.51
N ASN A 77 -2.81 -6.34 -10.69
CA ASN A 77 -1.99 -5.13 -10.72
C ASN A 77 -0.52 -5.40 -10.36
N TYR A 78 -0.27 -6.41 -9.51
CA TYR A 78 1.09 -6.84 -9.14
C TYR A 78 1.63 -7.96 -10.03
N ALA A 79 0.80 -8.63 -10.83
CA ALA A 79 1.21 -9.75 -11.68
C ALA A 79 2.05 -9.30 -12.90
N LEU A 80 1.93 -8.02 -13.28
CA LEU A 80 2.74 -7.39 -14.32
C LEU A 80 4.13 -6.97 -13.82
N GLU A 81 4.33 -6.90 -12.51
CA GLU A 81 5.62 -6.54 -11.92
C GLU A 81 6.52 -7.77 -11.87
N ASP A 82 7.83 -7.56 -12.11
CA ASP A 82 8.82 -8.63 -12.02
C ASP A 82 8.96 -9.18 -10.59
N ASP A 83 8.84 -8.28 -9.60
CA ASP A 83 8.80 -8.62 -8.18
C ASP A 83 7.63 -7.88 -7.49
N PRO A 84 6.56 -8.61 -7.14
CA PRO A 84 5.37 -8.00 -6.53
C PRO A 84 5.65 -7.41 -5.13
N ILE A 85 6.65 -7.95 -4.41
CA ILE A 85 7.01 -7.48 -3.06
C ILE A 85 7.79 -6.17 -3.15
N GLU A 86 8.72 -6.05 -4.08
CA GLU A 86 9.44 -4.80 -4.31
C GLU A 86 8.52 -3.70 -4.85
N ALA A 87 7.58 -4.04 -5.74
CA ALA A 87 6.56 -3.10 -6.19
C ALA A 87 5.67 -2.62 -5.02
N PHE A 88 5.32 -3.52 -4.08
CA PHE A 88 4.59 -3.14 -2.88
C PHE A 88 5.38 -2.16 -2.02
N LYS A 89 6.67 -2.41 -1.78
CA LYS A 89 7.55 -1.51 -1.00
C LYS A 89 7.68 -0.15 -1.65
N ARG A 90 7.86 -0.10 -2.97
CA ARG A 90 7.91 1.17 -3.73
C ARG A 90 6.64 1.98 -3.53
N ARG A 91 5.47 1.32 -3.61
CA ARG A 91 4.17 1.97 -3.41
C ARG A 91 3.97 2.44 -1.97
N GLN A 92 4.40 1.66 -0.97
CA GLN A 92 4.37 2.10 0.44
C GLN A 92 5.26 3.32 0.68
N ALA A 93 6.47 3.35 0.10
CA ALA A 93 7.38 4.49 0.21
C ALA A 93 6.81 5.75 -0.45
N GLN A 94 6.18 5.61 -1.62
CA GLN A 94 5.50 6.72 -2.30
C GLN A 94 4.37 7.31 -1.45
N LEU A 95 3.50 6.44 -0.90
CA LEU A 95 2.40 6.89 -0.04
C LEU A 95 2.90 7.60 1.22
N ALA A 96 3.96 7.09 1.86
CA ALA A 96 4.56 7.73 3.02
C ALA A 96 5.14 9.11 2.68
N GLN A 97 5.79 9.24 1.53
CA GLN A 97 6.34 10.51 1.07
C GLN A 97 5.25 11.54 0.75
N GLU A 98 4.17 11.12 0.09
CA GLU A 98 3.01 11.99 -0.20
C GLU A 98 2.32 12.45 1.09
N GLU A 99 2.18 11.56 2.07
CA GLU A 99 1.63 11.89 3.39
C GLU A 99 2.50 12.91 4.13
N GLU A 100 3.83 12.73 4.12
CA GLU A 100 4.78 13.66 4.72
C GLU A 100 4.73 15.04 4.06
N GLN A 101 4.68 15.10 2.72
CA GLN A 101 4.53 16.35 1.97
C GLN A 101 3.23 17.05 2.33
N ARG A 102 2.11 16.32 2.36
CA ARG A 102 0.80 16.87 2.71
C ARG A 102 0.79 17.40 4.15
N LEU A 103 1.41 16.69 5.09
CA LEU A 103 1.55 17.17 6.46
C LEU A 103 2.40 18.44 6.52
N ALA A 104 3.55 18.48 5.84
CA ALA A 104 4.41 19.66 5.76
C ALA A 104 3.70 20.88 5.16
N GLU A 105 2.92 20.70 4.10
CA GLU A 105 2.07 21.75 3.52
C GLU A 105 1.02 22.26 4.50
N LEU A 106 0.36 21.35 5.23
CA LEU A 106 -0.60 21.73 6.28
C LEU A 106 0.06 22.51 7.42
N TYR A 107 1.27 22.10 7.85
CA TYR A 107 2.05 22.83 8.84
C TYR A 107 2.47 24.21 8.32
N SER A 108 2.98 24.30 7.10
CA SER A 108 3.38 25.56 6.47
C SER A 108 2.21 26.51 6.28
N ARG A 109 1.06 26.00 5.83
CA ARG A 109 -0.18 26.77 5.67
C ARG A 109 -0.69 27.28 7.02
N LYS A 110 -0.76 26.43 8.05
CA LYS A 110 -1.13 26.86 9.41
C LYS A 110 -0.18 27.92 9.95
N ASN A 111 1.13 27.77 9.74
CA ASN A 111 2.12 28.74 10.21
C ASN A 111 1.95 30.10 9.49
N ARG A 112 1.74 30.09 8.17
CA ARG A 112 1.46 31.32 7.40
C ARG A 112 0.16 31.99 7.84
N ASP A 113 -0.91 31.22 8.01
CA ASP A 113 -2.22 31.72 8.43
C ASP A 113 -2.13 32.32 9.85
N PHE A 114 -1.39 31.69 10.77
CA PHE A 114 -1.12 32.20 12.12
C PHE A 114 -0.29 33.51 12.10
N LEU A 115 0.78 33.59 11.31
CA LEU A 115 1.60 34.79 11.19
C LEU A 115 0.84 35.98 10.56
N SER A 116 -0.13 35.71 9.68
CA SER A 116 -0.97 36.76 9.09
C SER A 116 -1.92 37.42 10.10
N VAL A 117 -2.39 36.68 11.12
CA VAL A 117 -3.25 37.19 12.19
C VAL A 117 -2.47 38.07 13.19
N LEU A 118 -1.19 37.80 13.37
CA LEU A 118 -0.30 38.56 14.26
C LEU A 118 0.26 39.84 13.63
N SER A 119 -0.01 40.12 12.35
CA SER A 119 0.40 41.37 11.70
C SER A 119 -0.48 42.54 12.17
N PRO A 120 0.05 43.54 12.91
CA PRO A 120 -0.75 44.66 13.36
C PRO A 120 -1.10 45.55 12.16
N HIS A 121 -2.39 45.71 11.88
CA HIS A 121 -2.87 46.79 11.03
C HIS A 121 -2.68 48.13 11.76
N GLY A 122 -1.98 49.07 11.13
CA GLY A 122 -2.16 50.50 11.39
C GLY A 122 -0.88 51.27 11.72
N SER A 123 -0.36 51.97 10.72
CA SER A 123 0.26 53.29 10.90
C SER A 123 0.13 54.04 9.58
N GLY A 124 -1.01 54.72 9.41
CA GLY A 124 -1.14 55.76 8.40
C GLY A 124 -0.26 56.94 8.83
N ALA A 125 0.77 57.24 8.06
CA ALA A 125 1.58 58.43 8.27
C ALA A 125 0.79 59.67 7.82
N PRO A 126 0.59 60.70 8.66
CA PRO A 126 0.07 61.97 8.19
C PRO A 126 1.15 62.68 7.37
N ASN A 127 0.80 63.02 6.14
CA ASN A 127 1.61 63.81 5.23
C ASN A 127 1.74 65.24 5.81
N SER A 128 2.94 65.62 6.26
CA SER A 128 3.27 66.98 6.61
C SER A 128 4.17 67.57 5.53
N SER A 129 3.57 68.46 4.74
CA SER A 129 4.20 69.37 3.78
C SER A 129 5.30 70.23 4.41
N GLU A 130 6.51 70.20 3.83
CA GLU A 130 7.51 71.27 3.85
C GLU A 130 7.14 72.39 2.86
N PRO A 131 7.83 73.55 2.86
CA PRO A 131 8.23 74.41 3.97
C PRO A 131 7.46 75.76 3.96
#